data_AF-A5GJP2-F1
#
_entry.id   AF-A5GJP2-F1
#
_cell.length_a   1.000
_cell.length_b   1.000
_cell.length_c   1.000
_cell.angle_alpha   90.00
_cell.angle_beta   90.00
_cell.angle_gamma   90.00
#
_symmetry.space_group_name_H-M   'P 1'
#
loop_
_entity.id
_entity.type
_entity.pdbx_description
1 polymer ?
#
loop_
_entity_poly.entity_id
_entity_poly.type
_entity_poly.pdbx_seq_one_letter_code
_entity_poly.pdbx_strand_id
1 'polypeptide(L)'
;MSLGAALLVAGALGYAGFQALGLKGFSAGIAAEALLVLVVVVWTSSYLFRVITGRMTYMQQRRNYRAEYDALTDQQLQARFDAMSPEEQAALLASVSGEKPEESQDKVSSDS
;
A
#
# COMPACT_ATOMS: atom_id res chain seq x y z
N MET A 1 11.14 -12.99 -31.68
CA MET A 1 12.05 -11.96 -32.19
C MET A 1 13.17 -11.79 -31.18
N SER A 2 14.43 -11.92 -31.59
CA SER A 2 15.58 -11.60 -30.72
C SER A 2 15.61 -10.10 -30.45
N LEU A 3 16.11 -9.68 -29.28
CA LEU A 3 16.26 -8.27 -28.92
C LEU A 3 16.98 -7.47 -30.02
N GLY A 4 17.95 -8.10 -30.70
CA GLY A 4 18.64 -7.52 -31.86
C GLY A 4 17.73 -7.21 -33.04
N ALA A 5 16.77 -8.08 -33.38
CA ALA A 5 15.81 -7.82 -34.44
C ALA A 5 14.86 -6.66 -34.09
N ALA A 6 14.44 -6.58 -32.82
CA ALA A 6 13.59 -5.47 -32.34
C ALA A 6 14.32 -4.12 -32.42
N LEU A 7 15.60 -4.08 -32.01
CA LEU A 7 16.44 -2.88 -32.11
C LEU A 7 16.70 -2.47 -33.57
N LEU A 8 16.89 -3.44 -34.46
CA LEU A 8 17.11 -3.17 -35.89
C LEU A 8 15.86 -2.58 -36.56
N VAL A 9 14.68 -3.10 -36.26
CA VAL A 9 13.40 -2.55 -36.74
C VAL A 9 13.16 -1.15 -36.15
N ALA A 10 13.41 -0.95 -34.86
CA ALA A 10 13.28 0.35 -34.22
C ALA A 10 14.23 1.40 -34.84
N GLY A 11 15.48 1.01 -35.11
CA GLY A 11 16.46 1.87 -35.78
C GLY A 11 16.04 2.24 -37.22
N ALA A 12 15.55 1.27 -37.99
CA ALA A 12 15.07 1.49 -39.35
C ALA A 12 13.84 2.43 -39.39
N LEU A 13 12.88 2.24 -38.49
CA LEU A 13 11.71 3.09 -38.36
C LEU A 13 12.08 4.51 -37.91
N GLY A 14 13.02 4.64 -36.95
CA GLY A 14 13.56 5.92 -36.53
C GLY A 14 14.19 6.68 -37.69
N TYR A 15 15.11 6.03 -38.43
CA TYR A 15 15.77 6.62 -39.60
C TYR A 15 14.77 7.06 -40.69
N ALA A 16 13.77 6.24 -40.98
CA ALA A 16 12.71 6.58 -41.94
C ALA A 16 11.89 7.81 -41.47
N GLY A 17 11.56 7.88 -40.17
CA GLY A 17 10.90 9.05 -39.57
C GLY A 17 11.74 10.32 -39.69
N PHE A 18 13.05 10.25 -39.42
CA PHE A 18 13.96 11.38 -39.58
C PHE A 18 14.04 11.87 -41.05
N GLN A 19 14.11 10.95 -42.01
CA GLN A 19 14.06 11.29 -43.44
C GLN A 19 12.73 11.95 -43.84
N ALA A 20 11.59 11.43 -43.37
CA ALA A 20 10.26 11.97 -43.67
C ALA A 20 10.06 13.40 -43.11
N LEU A 21 10.70 13.72 -41.99
CA LEU A 21 10.68 15.06 -41.38
C LEU A 21 11.67 16.04 -42.03
N GLY A 22 12.38 15.65 -43.11
CA GLY A 22 13.29 16.53 -43.85
C GLY A 22 14.64 16.77 -43.17
N LEU A 23 14.98 15.97 -42.16
CA LEU A 23 16.19 16.11 -41.34
C LEU A 23 17.41 15.48 -42.04
N LYS A 24 17.72 15.97 -43.25
CA LYS A 24 18.79 15.43 -44.13
C LYS A 24 20.23 15.70 -43.66
N GLY A 25 20.41 16.40 -42.54
CA GLY A 25 21.72 16.80 -41.99
C GLY A 25 22.00 16.31 -40.56
N PHE A 26 21.20 15.38 -40.04
CA PHE A 26 21.40 14.88 -38.68
C PHE A 26 22.71 14.08 -38.58
N SER A 27 23.67 14.59 -37.82
CA SER A 27 24.88 13.86 -37.50
C SER A 27 24.55 12.69 -36.59
N ALA A 28 25.33 11.60 -36.68
CA ALA A 28 25.19 10.45 -35.79
C ALA A 28 25.25 10.85 -34.30
N GLY A 29 26.00 11.92 -33.98
CA GLY A 29 26.07 12.49 -32.62
C GLY A 29 24.74 13.05 -32.14
N ILE A 30 24.05 13.87 -32.96
CA ILE A 30 22.76 14.46 -32.58
C ILE A 30 21.69 13.35 -32.43
N ALA A 31 21.72 12.33 -33.28
CA ALA A 31 20.81 11.18 -33.15
C ALA A 31 21.04 10.38 -31.87
N ALA A 32 22.32 10.11 -31.53
CA ALA A 32 22.67 9.42 -30.30
C ALA A 32 22.31 10.25 -29.05
N GLU A 33 22.51 11.56 -29.09
CA GLU A 33 22.15 12.48 -28.01
C GLU A 33 20.63 12.56 -27.81
N ALA A 34 19.86 12.69 -28.89
CA ALA A 34 18.40 12.68 -28.82
C ALA A 34 17.87 11.36 -28.22
N LEU A 35 18.46 10.23 -28.60
CA LEU A 35 18.11 8.93 -28.02
C LEU A 35 18.46 8.85 -26.53
N LEU A 36 19.64 9.34 -26.13
CA LEU A 36 20.04 9.43 -24.72
C LEU A 36 19.05 10.28 -23.92
N VAL A 37 18.68 11.46 -24.43
CA VAL A 37 17.71 12.35 -23.79
C VAL A 37 16.35 11.66 -23.65
N LEU A 38 15.87 10.98 -24.69
CA LEU A 38 14.62 10.22 -24.61
C LEU A 38 14.68 9.11 -23.55
N VAL A 39 15.79 8.37 -23.46
CA VAL A 39 15.99 7.35 -22.43
C VAL A 39 15.93 7.96 -21.04
N VAL A 40 16.62 9.08 -20.81
CA VAL A 40 16.61 9.79 -19.52
C VAL A 40 15.21 10.29 -19.20
N VAL A 41 14.51 10.92 -20.14
CA VAL A 41 13.14 11.42 -19.94
C VAL A 41 12.18 10.29 -19.59
N VAL A 42 12.23 9.16 -20.31
CA VAL A 42 11.41 7.98 -20.00
C VAL A 42 11.75 7.43 -18.62
N TRP A 43 13.04 7.30 -18.30
CA TRP A 43 13.50 6.79 -17.02
C TRP A 43 13.06 7.69 -15.86
N THR A 44 13.28 9.01 -15.95
CA THR A 44 12.85 9.99 -14.93
C THR A 44 11.32 10.04 -14.80
N SER A 45 10.60 10.03 -15.92
CA SER A 45 9.13 10.02 -15.92
C SER A 45 8.57 8.77 -15.23
N SER A 46 9.27 7.64 -15.28
CA SER A 46 8.86 6.43 -14.57
C SER A 46 8.80 6.62 -13.04
N TYR A 47 9.74 7.39 -12.48
CA TYR A 47 9.74 7.72 -11.05
C TYR A 47 8.60 8.66 -10.70
N LEU A 48 8.38 9.71 -11.50
CA LEU A 48 7.26 10.64 -11.31
C LEU A 48 5.91 9.91 -11.40
N PHE A 49 5.74 9.04 -12.40
CA PHE A 49 4.54 8.24 -12.55
C PHE A 49 4.34 7.29 -11.36
N ARG A 50 5.41 6.69 -10.82
CA ARG A 50 5.33 5.85 -9.60
C ARG A 50 4.86 6.63 -8.38
N VAL A 51 5.27 7.90 -8.26
CA VAL A 51 4.82 8.81 -7.19
C VAL A 51 3.35 9.15 -7.35
N ILE A 52 2.93 9.62 -8.54
CA ILE A 52 1.53 10.04 -8.79
C ILE A 52 0.56 8.85 -8.72
N THR A 53 0.95 7.68 -9.22
CA THR A 53 0.11 6.46 -9.17
C THR A 53 0.00 5.85 -7.78
N GLY A 54 0.67 6.38 -6.77
CA GLY A 54 0.58 5.85 -5.42
C GLY A 54 1.04 4.39 -5.33
N ARG A 55 1.93 3.93 -6.22
CA ARG A 55 2.67 2.66 -6.10
C ARG A 55 3.72 2.77 -4.97
N MET A 56 3.26 3.20 -3.80
CA MET A 56 3.95 3.18 -2.53
C MET A 56 3.41 1.97 -1.77
N THR A 57 4.14 0.86 -1.87
CA THR A 57 3.90 -0.40 -1.16
C THR A 57 3.58 -0.20 0.32
N TYR A 58 4.18 0.81 0.95
CA TYR A 58 4.08 1.07 2.38
C TYR A 58 2.64 1.34 2.89
N MET A 59 1.87 2.20 2.21
CA MET A 59 0.52 2.54 2.66
C MET A 59 -0.49 1.43 2.35
N GLN A 60 -0.27 0.67 1.29
CA GLN A 60 -1.07 -0.51 0.95
C GLN A 60 -0.81 -1.66 1.92
N GLN A 61 0.45 -1.87 2.30
CA GLN A 61 0.88 -2.90 3.24
C GLN A 61 0.33 -2.65 4.64
N ARG A 62 0.32 -1.40 5.12
CA ARG A 62 -0.25 -1.06 6.43
C ARG A 62 -1.77 -1.30 6.52
N ARG A 63 -2.53 -1.01 5.45
CA ARG A 63 -3.97 -1.23 5.43
C ARG A 63 -4.34 -2.71 5.46
N ASN A 64 -3.65 -3.52 4.66
CA ASN A 64 -3.92 -4.96 4.61
C ASN A 64 -3.56 -5.65 5.94
N TYR A 65 -2.47 -5.23 6.59
CA TYR A 65 -2.09 -5.76 7.90
C TYR A 65 -3.11 -5.40 8.98
N ARG A 66 -3.65 -4.17 8.96
CA ARG A 66 -4.65 -3.74 9.95
C ARG A 66 -5.98 -4.49 9.79
N ALA A 67 -6.47 -4.66 8.55
CA ALA A 67 -7.73 -5.34 8.31
C ALA A 67 -7.75 -6.82 8.76
N GLU A 68 -6.64 -7.54 8.58
CA GLU A 68 -6.52 -8.94 8.99
C GLU A 68 -6.41 -9.09 10.51
N TYR A 69 -5.62 -8.24 11.16
CA TYR A 69 -5.49 -8.25 12.62
C TYR A 69 -6.77 -7.78 13.33
N ASP A 70 -7.45 -6.75 12.82
CA ASP A 70 -8.69 -6.26 13.43
C ASP A 70 -9.77 -7.35 13.41
N ALA A 71 -9.94 -8.06 12.29
CA ALA A 71 -10.92 -9.16 12.18
C ALA A 71 -10.60 -10.36 13.10
N LEU A 72 -9.32 -10.72 13.24
CA LEU A 72 -8.89 -11.77 14.17
C LEU A 72 -9.07 -11.35 15.64
N THR A 73 -8.91 -10.07 15.92
CA THR A 73 -9.07 -9.52 17.27
C THR A 73 -10.53 -9.52 17.67
N ASP A 74 -11.44 -9.08 16.80
CA ASP A 74 -12.88 -9.04 17.08
C ASP A 74 -13.45 -10.43 17.39
N GLN A 75 -13.09 -11.44 16.59
CA GLN A 75 -13.54 -12.82 16.84
C GLN A 75 -12.99 -13.39 18.16
N GLN A 76 -11.72 -13.13 18.47
CA GLN A 76 -11.14 -13.57 19.73
C GLN A 76 -11.77 -12.85 20.92
N LEU A 77 -12.05 -11.55 20.78
CA LEU A 77 -12.67 -10.76 21.83
C LEU A 77 -14.10 -11.23 22.09
N GLN A 78 -14.87 -11.52 21.05
CA GLN A 78 -16.21 -12.08 21.16
C GLN A 78 -16.20 -13.47 21.81
N ALA A 79 -15.31 -14.36 21.38
CA ALA A 79 -15.23 -15.70 21.97
C ALA A 79 -14.85 -15.66 23.46
N ARG A 80 -14.01 -14.70 23.86
CA ARG A 80 -13.69 -14.46 25.29
C ARG A 80 -14.89 -13.89 26.03
N PHE A 81 -15.66 -13.01 25.39
CA PHE A 81 -16.91 -12.48 25.94
C PHE A 81 -17.94 -13.58 26.20
N ASP A 82 -18.20 -14.42 25.21
CA ASP A 82 -19.19 -15.49 25.28
C ASP A 82 -18.80 -16.61 26.27
N ALA A 83 -17.50 -16.77 26.55
CA ALA A 83 -16.98 -17.76 27.49
C ALA A 83 -17.07 -17.33 28.98
N MET A 84 -17.37 -16.05 29.26
CA MET A 84 -17.54 -15.56 30.63
C MET A 84 -18.92 -15.92 31.18
N SER A 85 -19.05 -15.97 32.51
CA SER A 85 -20.37 -16.17 33.13
C SER A 85 -21.31 -14.99 32.85
N PRO A 86 -22.64 -15.19 32.89
CA PRO A 86 -23.60 -14.11 32.66
C PRO A 86 -23.42 -12.90 33.59
N GLU A 87 -23.00 -13.15 34.84
CA GLU A 87 -22.74 -12.10 35.83
C GLU A 87 -21.50 -11.26 35.47
N GLU A 88 -20.42 -11.91 35.03
CA GLU A 88 -19.20 -11.25 34.57
C GLU A 88 -19.44 -10.45 33.28
N GLN A 89 -20.22 -10.99 32.34
CA GLN A 89 -20.60 -10.28 31.12
C GLN A 89 -21.39 -9.00 31.44
N ALA A 90 -22.37 -9.08 32.35
CA ALA A 90 -23.15 -7.94 32.79
C ALA A 90 -22.29 -6.88 33.51
N ALA A 91 -21.38 -7.31 34.39
CA ALA A 91 -20.45 -6.42 35.07
C ALA A 91 -19.50 -5.70 34.09
N LEU A 92 -19.02 -6.40 33.06
CA LEU A 92 -18.20 -5.81 32.01
C LEU A 92 -18.96 -4.80 31.16
N LEU A 93 -20.18 -5.13 30.73
CA LEU A 93 -21.03 -4.19 29.98
C LEU A 93 -21.36 -2.94 30.79
N ALA A 94 -21.61 -3.08 32.09
CA ALA A 94 -21.81 -1.95 33.00
C ALA A 94 -20.55 -1.07 33.12
N SER A 95 -19.37 -1.72 33.23
CA SER A 95 -18.08 -1.00 33.33
C SER A 95 -17.76 -0.15 32.09
N VAL A 96 -18.13 -0.63 30.89
CA VAL A 96 -17.91 0.09 29.62
C VAL A 96 -18.98 1.16 29.39
N SER A 97 -20.20 0.95 29.91
CA SER A 97 -21.30 1.92 29.83
C SER A 97 -21.16 3.09 30.80
N GLY A 98 -20.14 3.07 31.68
CA GLY A 98 -19.87 4.12 32.66
C GLY A 98 -20.71 4.01 33.94
N GLU A 99 -21.46 2.92 34.11
CA GLU A 99 -22.28 2.67 35.29
C GLU A 99 -21.44 1.89 36.31
N LYS A 100 -20.86 2.59 37.28
CA LYS A 100 -20.08 1.98 38.37
C LYS A 100 -21.01 1.09 39.22
N PRO A 101 -20.73 -0.21 39.37
CA PRO A 101 -21.40 -1.01 40.38
C PRO A 101 -20.90 -0.54 41.76
N GLU A 102 -21.78 0.09 42.54
CA GLU A 102 -21.53 0.28 43.96
C GLU A 102 -21.68 -1.06 44.70
N GLU A 103 -20.62 -1.37 45.44
CA GLU A 103 -20.57 -2.17 46.68
C GLU A 103 -20.87 -3.68 46.69
N SER A 104 -19.85 -4.42 47.17
CA SER A 104 -20.02 -5.53 48.13
C SER A 104 -18.70 -5.74 48.89
N GLN A 105 -18.30 -4.74 49.69
CA GLN A 105 -17.38 -4.91 50.83
C GLN A 105 -18.15 -4.53 52.09
N ASP A 106 -19.09 -5.37 52.49
CA ASP A 106 -19.58 -5.38 53.86
C ASP A 106 -19.90 -6.82 54.25
N LYS A 107 -19.60 -7.20 55.50
CA LYS A 107 -19.62 -8.56 56.11
C LYS A 107 -18.32 -9.37 56.12
N VAL A 108 -17.20 -8.81 56.60
CA VAL A 108 -16.25 -9.57 57.46
C VAL A 108 -15.60 -8.61 58.49
N SER A 109 -16.42 -7.98 59.34
CA SER A 109 -15.92 -7.32 60.56
C SER A 109 -17.04 -7.14 61.58
N SER A 110 -17.65 -8.24 62.00
CA SER A 110 -18.49 -8.26 63.20
C SER A 110 -18.65 -9.69 63.69
N ASP A 111 -17.56 -10.24 64.22
CA ASP A 111 -17.66 -11.14 65.39
C ASP A 111 -16.29 -11.15 66.07
N SER A 112 -16.20 -10.39 67.17
CA SER A 112 -15.15 -10.42 68.19
C SER A 112 -15.84 -10.71 69.51
#